data_AF-A0A9E3A2P3-F1
#
_entry.id   AF-A0A9E3A2P3-F1
#
_cell.length_a   1.000
_cell.length_b   1.000
_cell.length_c   1.000
_cell.angle_alpha   90.00
_cell.angle_beta   90.00
_cell.angle_gamma   90.00
#
_symmetry.space_group_name_H-M   'P 1'
#
loop_
_entity.id
_entity.type
_entity.pdbx_description
1 polymer ?
#
loop_
_entity_poly.entity_id
_entity_poly.type
_entity_poly.pdbx_seq_one_letter_code
_entity_poly.pdbx_strand_id
1 'polypeptide(L)'
;MLRKHRGFTLVEIAIVLVIIGLLLGGILKGQEMITQAKIKNAIADFSGISAAYYGYQDRYRAIPGDDANAATRWTTPTAATAGNGNGVVAGTYNNGGAVCTAAVEACSWWDHLRRAGFV
;
A
#
# COMPACT_ATOMS: atom_id res chain seq x y z
N MET A 1 36.82 34.30 -45.98
CA MET A 1 36.90 34.88 -44.61
C MET A 1 36.81 33.75 -43.59
N LEU A 2 37.91 33.39 -42.93
CA LEU A 2 37.87 32.43 -41.82
C LEU A 2 37.24 33.11 -40.61
N ARG A 3 36.09 32.61 -40.16
CA ARG A 3 35.47 33.02 -38.90
C ARG A 3 36.40 32.62 -37.75
N LYS A 4 36.87 33.60 -36.98
CA LYS A 4 37.64 33.38 -35.76
C LYS A 4 36.70 32.79 -34.71
N HIS A 5 36.82 31.49 -34.42
CA HIS A 5 36.12 30.90 -33.28
C HIS A 5 36.70 31.49 -32.00
N ARG A 6 35.88 32.24 -31.25
CA ARG A 6 36.23 32.70 -29.90
C ARG A 6 36.23 31.47 -28.99
N GLY A 7 37.37 31.16 -28.38
CA GLY A 7 37.47 30.12 -27.35
C GLY A 7 36.74 30.54 -26.07
N PHE A 8 36.25 29.57 -25.31
CA PHE A 8 35.63 29.79 -24.01
C PHE A 8 36.66 30.29 -22.98
N THR A 9 36.26 31.21 -22.12
CA THR A 9 37.09 31.67 -21.00
C THR A 9 37.09 30.65 -19.87
N LEU A 10 38.18 30.59 -19.09
CA LEU A 10 38.25 29.76 -17.88
C LEU A 10 37.13 30.10 -16.89
N VAL A 11 36.74 31.38 -16.81
CA VAL A 11 35.68 31.87 -15.93
C VAL A 11 34.32 31.33 -16.36
N GLU A 12 34.03 31.29 -17.66
CA GLU A 12 32.78 30.71 -18.17
C GLU A 12 32.65 29.22 -17.84
N ILE A 13 33.72 28.44 -18.03
CA ILE A 13 33.69 27.01 -17.69
C ILE A 13 33.59 26.81 -16.17
N ALA A 14 34.24 27.65 -15.36
CA ALA A 14 34.16 27.58 -13.91
C ALA A 14 32.72 27.77 -13.38
N ILE A 15 31.99 28.77 -13.90
CA ILE A 15 30.59 29.02 -13.51
C ILE A 15 29.70 27.85 -13.93
N VAL A 16 29.91 27.30 -15.14
CA VAL A 16 29.14 26.15 -15.63
C VAL A 16 29.33 24.93 -14.72
N LEU A 17 30.56 24.63 -14.31
CA LEU A 17 30.85 23.50 -13.40
C LEU A 17 30.19 23.68 -12.03
N VAL A 18 30.17 24.91 -11.50
CA VAL A 18 29.48 25.21 -10.23
C VAL A 18 27.99 24.97 -10.36
N ILE A 19 27.35 25.46 -11.43
CA ILE A 19 25.91 25.27 -11.66
C ILE A 19 25.58 23.77 -11.78
N ILE A 20 26.37 23.00 -12.54
CA ILE A 20 26.17 21.54 -12.66
C ILE A 20 26.32 20.86 -11.30
N GLY A 21 27.34 21.24 -10.50
CA GLY A 21 27.53 20.71 -9.16
C GLY A 21 26.34 20.96 -8.23
N LEU A 22 25.81 22.19 -8.26
CA LEU A 22 24.63 22.56 -7.47
C LEU A 22 23.37 21.84 -7.93
N LEU A 23 23.15 21.72 -9.24
CA LEU A 23 22.01 21.00 -9.81
C LEU A 23 22.06 19.50 -9.48
N LEU A 24 23.22 18.87 -9.63
CA LEU A 24 23.40 17.46 -9.28
C LEU A 24 23.16 17.22 -7.77
N GLY A 25 23.68 18.10 -6.91
CA GLY A 25 23.42 18.04 -5.46
C GLY A 25 21.92 18.18 -5.12
N GLY A 26 21.21 19.09 -5.79
CA GLY A 26 19.77 19.26 -5.63
C GLY A 26 18.95 18.06 -6.10
N ILE A 27 19.30 17.45 -7.23
CA ILE A 27 18.60 16.29 -7.80
C ILE A 27 18.75 15.07 -6.89
N LEU A 28 19.96 14.80 -6.39
CA LEU A 28 20.21 13.66 -5.49
C LEU A 28 19.35 13.75 -4.22
N LYS A 29 19.26 14.96 -3.63
CA LYS A 29 18.39 15.16 -2.46
C LYS A 29 16.90 15.06 -2.80
N GLY A 30 16.49 15.56 -3.96
CA GLY A 30 15.12 15.44 -4.46
C GLY A 30 14.70 13.98 -4.67
N GLN A 31 15.59 13.15 -5.21
CA GLN A 31 15.34 11.71 -5.39
C GLN A 31 15.17 11.00 -4.05
N GLU A 32 16.04 11.28 -3.08
CA GLU A 32 15.93 10.72 -1.73
C GLU A 32 14.62 11.13 -1.04
N MET A 33 14.17 12.38 -1.20
CA MET A 33 12.90 12.82 -0.65
C MET A 33 11.71 12.04 -1.22
N ILE A 34 11.72 11.77 -2.53
CA ILE A 34 10.67 10.99 -3.20
C ILE A 34 10.67 9.54 -2.70
N THR A 35 11.83 8.90 -2.57
CA THR A 35 11.90 7.53 -2.04
C THR A 35 11.41 7.46 -0.61
N GLN A 36 11.77 8.43 0.23
CA GLN A 36 11.27 8.52 1.59
C GLN A 36 9.75 8.73 1.66
N ALA A 37 9.17 9.54 0.78
CA ALA A 37 7.72 9.71 0.68
C ALA A 37 7.03 8.39 0.33
N LYS A 38 7.58 7.61 -0.62
CA LYS A 38 7.05 6.28 -0.97
C LYS A 38 7.09 5.32 0.21
N ILE A 39 8.20 5.30 0.96
CA ILE A 39 8.34 4.48 2.17
C ILE A 39 7.30 4.87 3.21
N LYS A 40 7.12 6.17 3.46
CA LYS A 40 6.11 6.66 4.40
C LYS A 40 4.69 6.29 3.99
N ASN A 41 4.36 6.37 2.70
CA ASN A 41 3.05 5.93 2.20
C ASN A 41 2.83 4.43 2.42
N ALA A 42 3.82 3.59 2.11
CA ALA A 42 3.72 2.15 2.37
C ALA A 42 3.52 1.85 3.86
N ILE A 43 4.24 2.53 4.75
CA ILE A 43 4.05 2.41 6.20
C ILE A 43 2.64 2.83 6.62
N ALA A 44 2.13 3.94 6.06
CA ALA A 44 0.78 4.40 6.32
C ALA A 44 -0.28 3.38 5.88
N ASP A 45 -0.09 2.74 4.72
CA ASP A 45 -0.97 1.68 4.22
C ASP A 45 -1.01 0.48 5.18
N PHE A 46 0.17 0.00 5.64
CA PHE A 46 0.25 -1.09 6.62
C PHE A 46 -0.38 -0.73 7.96
N SER A 47 -0.17 0.51 8.43
CA SER A 47 -0.81 0.99 9.65
C SER A 47 -2.33 1.10 9.50
N GLY A 48 -2.82 1.50 8.33
CA GLY A 48 -4.24 1.57 8.01
C GLY A 48 -4.89 0.17 8.04
N ILE A 49 -4.21 -0.83 7.46
CA ILE A 49 -4.66 -2.23 7.52
C ILE A 49 -4.70 -2.73 8.96
N SER A 50 -3.68 -2.43 9.77
CA SER A 50 -3.63 -2.84 11.19
C SER A 50 -4.77 -2.20 11.98
N ALA A 51 -5.06 -0.92 11.73
CA ALA A 51 -6.19 -0.22 12.34
C ALA A 51 -7.53 -0.80 11.90
N ALA A 52 -7.69 -1.16 10.63
CA ALA A 52 -8.87 -1.84 10.10
C ALA A 52 -9.12 -3.18 10.80
N TYR A 53 -8.06 -3.98 11.01
CA TYR A 53 -8.14 -5.25 11.74
C TYR A 53 -8.65 -5.04 13.17
N TYR A 54 -8.02 -4.16 13.95
CA TYR A 54 -8.43 -3.91 15.33
C TYR A 54 -9.82 -3.25 15.43
N GLY A 55 -10.17 -2.37 14.49
CA GLY A 55 -11.50 -1.78 14.40
C GLY A 55 -12.58 -2.83 14.14
N TYR A 56 -12.30 -3.81 13.27
CA TYR A 56 -13.20 -4.93 13.04
C TYR A 56 -13.36 -5.79 14.31
N GLN A 57 -12.24 -6.11 14.96
CA GLN A 57 -12.24 -6.92 16.18
C GLN A 57 -13.00 -6.23 17.32
N ASP A 58 -12.86 -4.92 17.50
CA ASP A 58 -13.61 -4.15 18.49
C ASP A 58 -15.11 -4.13 18.19
N ARG A 59 -15.47 -3.87 16.93
CA ARG A 59 -16.87 -3.74 16.50
C ARG A 59 -17.64 -5.07 16.53
N TYR A 60 -17.02 -6.16 16.08
CA TYR A 60 -17.72 -7.43 15.87
C TYR A 60 -17.29 -8.55 16.82
N ARG A 61 -16.25 -8.31 17.63
CA ARG A 61 -15.65 -9.33 18.53
C ARG A 61 -15.25 -10.62 17.80
N ALA A 62 -14.87 -10.47 16.55
CA ALA A 62 -14.48 -11.55 15.65
C ALA A 62 -13.29 -11.10 14.81
N ILE A 63 -12.55 -12.06 14.26
CA ILE A 63 -11.43 -11.78 13.36
C ILE A 63 -11.99 -11.70 11.93
N PRO A 64 -11.58 -10.71 11.10
CA PRO A 64 -12.00 -10.68 9.70
C PRO A 64 -11.58 -11.97 8.99
N GLY A 65 -12.42 -12.49 8.10
CA GLY A 65 -12.24 -13.79 7.43
C GLY A 65 -12.78 -14.97 8.24
N ASP A 66 -12.53 -15.00 9.55
CA ASP A 66 -12.92 -16.06 10.50
C ASP A 66 -14.28 -15.77 11.19
N ASP A 67 -14.98 -14.72 10.81
CA ASP A 67 -16.22 -14.34 11.45
C ASP A 67 -17.41 -15.26 11.09
N ALA A 68 -17.84 -16.08 12.05
CA ALA A 68 -18.96 -17.00 11.91
C ALA A 68 -20.32 -16.30 11.69
N ASN A 69 -20.45 -15.04 12.11
CA ASN A 69 -21.67 -14.25 11.97
C ASN A 69 -21.64 -13.34 10.73
N ALA A 70 -20.59 -13.38 9.89
CA ALA A 70 -20.52 -12.53 8.70
C ALA A 70 -21.71 -12.73 7.75
N ALA A 71 -22.11 -13.98 7.52
CA ALA A 71 -23.23 -14.32 6.63
C ALA A 71 -24.58 -13.78 7.11
N THR A 72 -24.78 -13.65 8.43
CA THR A 72 -26.02 -13.10 9.01
C THR A 72 -26.00 -11.58 9.09
N ARG A 73 -24.82 -10.96 9.21
CA ARG A 73 -24.67 -9.50 9.24
C ARG A 73 -24.79 -8.85 7.87
N TRP A 74 -24.23 -9.46 6.83
CA TRP A 74 -24.25 -8.92 5.48
C TRP A 74 -24.93 -9.89 4.53
N THR A 75 -26.20 -9.63 4.24
CA THR A 75 -27.05 -10.50 3.42
C THR A 75 -27.29 -9.96 2.00
N THR A 76 -27.08 -8.66 1.76
CA THR A 76 -27.35 -8.00 0.47
C THR A 76 -26.10 -7.30 -0.10
N PRO A 77 -25.83 -7.38 -1.42
CA PRO A 77 -26.58 -8.09 -2.46
C PRO A 77 -26.34 -9.61 -2.46
N THR A 78 -25.18 -10.06 -1.95
CA THR A 78 -24.87 -11.48 -1.72
C THR A 78 -24.39 -11.64 -0.28
N ALA A 79 -24.84 -12.70 0.39
CA ALA A 79 -24.40 -13.03 1.73
C ALA A 79 -22.87 -13.15 1.78
N ALA A 80 -22.25 -12.55 2.80
CA ALA A 80 -20.82 -12.76 3.04
C ALA A 80 -20.57 -14.22 3.42
N THR A 81 -19.41 -14.77 3.03
CA THR A 81 -19.01 -16.11 3.49
C THR A 81 -18.69 -16.04 4.98
N ALA A 82 -19.35 -16.87 5.80
CA ALA A 82 -19.01 -17.03 7.20
C ALA A 82 -17.72 -17.86 7.36
N GLY A 83 -16.88 -17.42 8.30
CA GLY A 83 -15.78 -18.25 8.81
C GLY A 83 -16.28 -19.29 9.82
N ASN A 84 -15.36 -20.06 10.39
CA ASN A 84 -15.67 -21.07 11.40
C ASN A 84 -15.57 -20.53 12.84
N GLY A 85 -14.98 -19.35 13.05
CA GLY A 85 -14.92 -18.67 14.34
C GLY A 85 -13.91 -19.27 15.32
N ASN A 86 -12.87 -19.95 14.82
CA ASN A 86 -11.89 -20.65 15.65
C ASN A 86 -10.73 -19.77 16.14
N GLY A 87 -10.71 -18.49 15.77
CA GLY A 87 -9.66 -17.53 16.14
C GLY A 87 -8.43 -17.56 15.22
N VAL A 88 -8.47 -18.30 14.11
CA VAL A 88 -7.38 -18.46 13.15
C VAL A 88 -7.90 -18.31 11.73
N VAL A 89 -7.37 -17.35 10.99
CA VAL A 89 -7.69 -17.21 9.56
C VAL A 89 -6.92 -18.28 8.78
N ALA A 90 -7.60 -19.36 8.39
CA ALA A 90 -6.99 -20.49 7.71
C ALA A 90 -7.15 -20.48 6.18
N GLY A 91 -6.37 -21.32 5.50
CA GLY A 91 -6.47 -21.58 4.06
C GLY A 91 -5.65 -20.64 3.16
N THR A 92 -5.82 -20.79 1.84
CA THR A 92 -5.08 -20.00 0.85
C THR A 92 -5.77 -18.66 0.59
N TYR A 93 -4.98 -17.63 0.26
CA TYR A 93 -5.47 -16.25 0.08
C TYR A 93 -6.54 -16.09 -1.02
N ASN A 94 -6.64 -17.01 -1.97
CA ASN A 94 -7.57 -16.94 -3.10
C ASN A 94 -8.40 -18.20 -3.32
N ASN A 95 -8.30 -19.21 -2.46
CA ASN A 95 -8.92 -20.53 -2.64
C ASN A 95 -8.77 -21.11 -4.06
N GLY A 96 -7.64 -20.89 -4.74
CA GLY A 96 -7.45 -21.34 -6.12
C GLY A 96 -8.45 -20.75 -7.14
N GLY A 97 -9.07 -19.60 -6.83
CA GLY A 97 -10.11 -18.97 -7.64
C GLY A 97 -11.53 -19.48 -7.37
N ALA A 98 -11.71 -20.46 -6.49
CA ALA A 98 -13.02 -20.93 -6.06
C ALA A 98 -13.63 -20.00 -4.99
N VAL A 99 -14.93 -20.18 -4.72
CA VAL A 99 -15.64 -19.42 -3.69
C VAL A 99 -15.06 -19.73 -2.31
N CYS A 100 -14.90 -18.71 -1.47
CA CYS A 100 -14.45 -18.87 -0.08
C CYS A 100 -15.41 -19.74 0.74
N THR A 101 -14.90 -20.48 1.70
CA THR A 101 -15.68 -21.35 2.59
C THR A 101 -15.22 -21.18 4.03
N ALA A 102 -15.96 -21.73 5.00
CA ALA A 102 -15.55 -21.71 6.40
C ALA A 102 -14.24 -22.48 6.70
N ALA A 103 -13.70 -23.24 5.74
CA ALA A 103 -12.39 -23.90 5.85
C ALA A 103 -11.26 -23.11 5.14
N VAL A 104 -11.62 -22.12 4.32
CA VAL A 104 -10.68 -21.28 3.56
C VAL A 104 -11.13 -19.82 3.72
N GLU A 105 -10.65 -19.22 4.80
CA GLU A 105 -11.09 -17.93 5.35
C GLU A 105 -10.15 -16.79 4.93
N ALA A 106 -8.90 -17.10 4.59
CA ALA A 106 -7.94 -16.10 4.15
C ALA A 106 -8.44 -15.29 2.94
N CYS A 107 -9.27 -15.89 2.09
CA CYS A 107 -9.86 -15.20 0.93
C CYS A 107 -11.08 -14.34 1.26
N SER A 108 -11.76 -14.55 2.40
CA SER A 108 -12.88 -13.70 2.87
C SER A 108 -12.41 -12.52 3.72
N TRP A 109 -11.14 -12.48 4.12
CA TRP A 109 -10.58 -11.44 4.98
C TRP A 109 -10.81 -10.00 4.45
N TRP A 110 -10.46 -9.74 3.19
CA TRP A 110 -10.67 -8.42 2.57
C TRP A 110 -12.15 -8.09 2.36
N ASP A 111 -12.98 -9.08 2.03
CA ASP A 111 -14.43 -8.88 1.85
C ASP A 111 -15.10 -8.46 3.17
N HIS A 112 -14.74 -9.10 4.27
CA HIS A 112 -15.23 -8.74 5.61
C HIS A 112 -14.84 -7.32 5.99
N LEU A 113 -13.57 -6.92 5.80
CA LEU A 113 -13.12 -5.56 6.09
C LEU A 113 -13.84 -4.51 5.24
N ARG A 114 -14.03 -4.78 3.94
CA ARG A 114 -14.71 -3.86 3.02
C ARG A 114 -16.18 -3.69 3.38
N ARG A 115 -16.88 -4.79 3.69
CA ARG A 115 -18.29 -4.75 4.12
C ARG A 115 -18.48 -4.08 5.47
N ALA A 116 -17.47 -4.14 6.33
CA ALA A 116 -17.43 -3.41 7.59
C ALA A 116 -17.13 -1.91 7.43
N GLY A 117 -16.65 -1.48 6.25
CA GLY A 117 -16.33 -0.09 5.93
C GLY A 117 -14.95 0.37 6.41
N PHE A 118 -14.02 -0.56 6.64
CA PHE A 118 -12.65 -0.20 7.07
C PHE A 118 -11.66 -0.04 5.90
N VAL A 119 -11.98 -0.58 4.72
CA VAL A 119 -11.20 -0.49 3.47
C VAL A 119 -12.10 -0.29 2.26
#